data_AF-A0A9D0VG21-F1
#
_entry.id   AF-A0A9D0VG21-F1
#
_cell.length_a   1.000
_cell.length_b   1.000
_cell.length_c   1.000
_cell.angle_alpha   90.00
_cell.angle_beta   90.00
_cell.angle_gamma   90.00
#
_symmetry.space_group_name_H-M   'P 1'
#
loop_
_entity.id
_entity.type
_entity.pdbx_description
1 polymer ?
#
loop_
_entity_poly.entity_id
_entity_poly.type
_entity_poly.pdbx_seq_one_letter_code
_entity_poly.pdbx_strand_id
1 'polypeptide(L)'
;MALPVAPSPRPKDVVVIDWAGLTVRIVWTLLRLNIKVRPDVLRFARIHVLYHLDPGMPATTAEDLAEHLTEEFVARARGQAPSDPWAKDWDGPVSKRWQRSVLAGLDDNARVVFLKHYGDNRSLSSLERKQGADRIALEGAQAGLREVVRGIAVADGLPLERWPAPRIDRVLRRLASWAPGPCPPLQDVREGMHRDHIAGCPRCDRLLRLLEDKIITFEDLLPPSVGARPTWTTSALAVQVHPDGRRHRRALMAELPVQAFPVGEDLLLVNAEQLDPVIEVLVLAAEVGAPAAEHLRAALLTGPGLWSGVGLLGPLPEEAVHRVGQRAWGTVEGYGELPSELPPPPSARGAWGMVVLCVLAALISLQLAALSPGASGTDGLVADFTPGRGGLWVAFDAPETTWITVIREEAGELRVLRVSHSAADKAEWAVGDGSYRLHAPGDGLLLVAHEAPLDDLSQRMTEASEQPEPLVSLARSLERDAQVRWRTR
;
A
#
# COMPACT_ATOMS: atom_id res chain seq x y z
N MET A 1 -53.94 42.13 -30.03
CA MET A 1 -52.58 42.66 -30.23
C MET A 1 -51.61 41.78 -29.45
N ALA A 2 -50.82 40.95 -30.15
CA ALA A 2 -49.78 40.15 -29.50
C ALA A 2 -48.60 41.09 -29.17
N LEU A 3 -48.18 41.10 -27.90
CA LEU A 3 -46.97 41.81 -27.48
C LEU A 3 -45.77 41.22 -28.24
N PRO A 4 -44.86 42.05 -28.78
CA PRO A 4 -43.65 41.55 -29.39
C PRO A 4 -42.84 40.80 -28.33
N VAL A 5 -42.74 39.48 -28.48
CA VAL A 5 -41.84 38.66 -27.68
C VAL A 5 -40.43 39.09 -28.06
N ALA A 6 -39.76 39.80 -27.16
CA ALA A 6 -38.35 40.14 -27.33
C ALA A 6 -37.58 38.84 -27.62
N PRO A 7 -36.73 38.80 -28.66
CA PRO A 7 -35.97 37.60 -28.96
C PRO A 7 -35.18 37.22 -27.71
N SER A 8 -35.32 35.97 -27.28
CA SER A 8 -34.58 35.44 -26.15
C SER A 8 -33.08 35.69 -26.39
N PRO A 9 -32.33 36.18 -25.39
CA PRO A 9 -30.92 36.46 -25.55
C PRO A 9 -30.22 35.19 -26.04
N ARG A 10 -29.49 35.28 -27.15
CA ARG A 10 -28.75 34.14 -27.69
C ARG A 10 -27.84 33.60 -26.58
N PRO A 11 -27.86 32.28 -26.30
CA PRO A 11 -26.97 31.71 -25.31
C PRO A 11 -25.55 32.07 -25.71
N LYS A 12 -24.81 32.69 -24.79
CA LYS A 12 -23.40 33.08 -25.03
C LYS A 12 -22.43 31.94 -24.73
N ASP A 13 -22.89 30.89 -24.06
CA ASP A 13 -22.05 29.78 -23.63
C ASP A 13 -21.76 28.81 -24.78
N VAL A 14 -20.47 28.65 -25.09
CA VAL A 14 -19.97 27.71 -26.10
C VAL A 14 -20.49 26.28 -25.90
N VAL A 15 -20.73 25.88 -24.65
CA VAL A 15 -21.23 24.55 -24.30
C VAL A 15 -22.65 24.35 -24.82
N VAL A 16 -23.50 25.38 -24.76
CA VAL A 16 -24.87 25.30 -25.27
C VAL A 16 -24.87 25.37 -26.80
N ILE A 17 -23.95 26.13 -27.39
CA ILE A 17 -23.88 26.35 -28.83
C ILE A 17 -23.33 25.13 -29.57
N ASP A 18 -22.27 24.48 -29.05
CA ASP A 18 -21.51 23.45 -29.77
C ASP A 18 -21.28 22.16 -28.97
N TRP A 19 -22.23 21.79 -28.10
CA TRP A 19 -22.12 20.58 -27.27
C TRP A 19 -21.85 19.30 -28.08
N ALA A 20 -22.54 19.13 -29.20
CA ALA A 20 -22.36 17.97 -30.07
C ALA A 20 -20.94 17.91 -30.62
N GLY A 21 -20.38 19.05 -31.02
CA GLY A 21 -18.99 19.17 -31.48
C GLY A 21 -17.98 18.78 -30.39
N LEU A 22 -18.13 19.36 -29.20
CA LEU A 22 -17.31 19.02 -28.02
C LEU A 22 -17.40 17.54 -27.67
N THR A 23 -18.61 16.98 -27.65
CA THR A 23 -18.84 15.56 -27.37
C THR A 23 -18.14 14.66 -28.38
N VAL A 24 -18.36 14.90 -29.68
CA VAL A 24 -17.75 14.10 -30.75
C VAL A 24 -16.23 14.17 -30.64
N ARG A 25 -15.69 15.35 -30.34
CA ARG A 25 -14.26 15.55 -30.13
C ARG A 25 -13.72 14.71 -28.97
N ILE A 26 -14.36 14.79 -27.80
CA ILE A 26 -13.96 14.06 -26.60
C ILE A 26 -13.99 12.56 -26.87
N VAL A 27 -15.11 12.03 -27.38
CA VAL A 27 -15.29 10.60 -27.66
C VAL A 27 -14.25 10.11 -28.65
N TRP A 28 -14.04 10.85 -29.75
CA TRP A 28 -13.06 10.47 -30.77
C TRP A 28 -11.64 10.44 -30.21
N THR A 29 -11.31 11.40 -29.34
CA THR A 29 -10.01 11.46 -28.67
C THR A 29 -9.81 10.28 -27.72
N LEU A 30 -10.84 9.90 -26.95
CA LEU A 30 -10.82 8.69 -26.12
C LEU A 30 -10.55 7.44 -26.96
N LEU A 31 -11.25 7.27 -28.08
CA LEU A 31 -11.03 6.14 -29.00
C LEU A 31 -9.62 6.14 -29.57
N ARG A 32 -9.09 7.30 -29.97
CA ARG A 32 -7.72 7.47 -30.47
C ARG A 32 -6.67 7.01 -29.45
N LEU A 33 -6.92 7.27 -28.17
CA LEU A 33 -6.06 6.86 -27.05
C LEU A 33 -6.29 5.41 -26.60
N ASN A 34 -7.08 4.65 -27.37
CA ASN A 34 -7.50 3.27 -27.10
C ASN A 34 -8.28 3.13 -25.77
N ILE A 35 -9.05 4.15 -25.40
CA ILE A 35 -9.94 4.13 -24.24
C ILE A 35 -11.33 3.69 -24.67
N LYS A 36 -11.84 2.61 -24.06
CA LYS A 36 -13.22 2.18 -24.25
C LYS A 36 -14.16 3.24 -23.69
N VAL A 37 -15.01 3.81 -24.55
CA VAL A 37 -16.00 4.82 -24.15
C VAL A 37 -17.14 4.13 -23.41
N ARG A 38 -17.22 4.39 -22.11
CA ARG A 38 -18.33 3.99 -21.23
C ARG A 38 -19.05 5.27 -20.75
N PRO A 39 -20.32 5.19 -20.31
CA PRO A 39 -21.07 6.38 -19.88
C PRO A 39 -20.38 7.19 -18.77
N ASP A 40 -19.78 6.50 -17.80
CA ASP A 40 -19.00 7.09 -16.70
C ASP A 40 -17.73 7.79 -17.19
N VAL A 41 -16.95 7.14 -18.06
CA VAL A 41 -15.73 7.71 -18.65
C VAL A 41 -16.05 8.95 -19.49
N LEU A 42 -17.06 8.88 -20.35
CA LEU A 42 -17.49 10.00 -21.17
C LEU A 42 -17.97 11.17 -20.29
N ARG A 43 -18.75 10.87 -19.25
CA ARG A 43 -19.20 11.88 -18.27
C ARG A 43 -18.01 12.56 -17.58
N PHE A 44 -17.04 11.80 -17.08
CA PHE A 44 -15.87 12.38 -16.39
C PHE A 44 -14.99 13.20 -17.33
N ALA A 45 -14.75 12.72 -18.56
CA ALA A 45 -14.01 13.48 -19.57
C ALA A 45 -14.72 14.81 -19.90
N ARG A 46 -16.05 14.78 -20.10
CA ARG A 46 -16.85 15.99 -20.31
C ARG A 46 -16.78 16.96 -19.14
N ILE A 47 -16.96 16.48 -17.91
CA ILE A 47 -16.87 17.32 -16.71
C ILE A 47 -15.48 17.96 -16.61
N HIS A 48 -14.43 17.17 -16.84
CA HIS A 48 -13.06 17.67 -16.84
C HIS A 48 -12.87 18.79 -17.88
N VAL A 49 -13.30 18.58 -19.12
CA VAL A 49 -13.26 19.61 -20.17
C VAL A 49 -14.05 20.87 -19.77
N LEU A 50 -15.26 20.69 -19.25
CA LEU A 50 -16.16 21.80 -18.89
C LEU A 50 -15.61 22.72 -17.81
N TYR A 51 -14.81 22.19 -16.87
CA TYR A 51 -14.15 23.01 -15.85
C TYR A 51 -13.12 24.00 -16.42
N HIS A 52 -12.59 23.73 -17.61
CA HIS A 52 -11.50 24.47 -18.23
C HIS A 52 -11.95 25.44 -19.32
N LEU A 53 -13.09 25.18 -19.96
CA LEU A 53 -13.58 26.03 -21.05
C LEU A 53 -14.10 27.37 -20.52
N ASP A 54 -13.69 28.49 -21.12
CA ASP A 54 -14.36 29.78 -20.91
C ASP A 54 -15.74 29.78 -21.61
N PRO A 55 -16.83 30.23 -20.96
CA PRO A 55 -18.15 30.40 -21.60
C PRO A 55 -18.12 31.18 -22.92
N GLY A 56 -17.32 32.23 -23.03
CA GLY A 56 -17.23 33.09 -24.21
C GLY A 56 -16.26 32.59 -25.28
N MET A 57 -15.65 31.41 -25.08
CA MET A 57 -14.66 30.87 -26.02
C MET A 57 -15.30 30.55 -27.38
N PRO A 58 -14.64 30.90 -28.51
CA PRO A 58 -15.11 30.47 -29.82
C PRO A 58 -15.19 28.95 -29.92
N ALA A 59 -16.27 28.44 -30.53
CA ALA A 59 -16.54 26.99 -30.65
C ALA A 59 -15.36 26.18 -31.22
N THR A 60 -14.68 26.71 -32.24
CA THR A 60 -13.50 26.07 -32.83
C THR A 60 -12.34 25.94 -31.84
N THR A 61 -12.12 26.96 -31.00
CA THR A 61 -11.08 26.95 -29.99
C THR A 61 -11.45 26.00 -28.85
N ALA A 62 -12.72 25.97 -28.46
CA ALA A 62 -13.22 25.06 -27.44
C ALA A 62 -13.10 23.58 -27.86
N GLU A 63 -13.34 23.25 -29.13
CA GLU A 63 -13.09 21.90 -29.65
C GLU A 63 -11.60 21.53 -29.64
N ASP A 64 -10.73 22.43 -30.11
CA ASP A 64 -9.29 22.18 -30.09
C ASP A 64 -8.80 21.93 -28.65
N LEU A 65 -9.26 22.76 -27.70
CA LEU A 65 -8.92 22.62 -26.29
C LEU A 65 -9.52 21.35 -25.67
N ALA A 66 -10.75 20.97 -26.05
CA ALA A 66 -11.38 19.74 -25.58
C ALA A 66 -10.58 18.49 -25.96
N GLU A 67 -9.90 18.47 -27.11
CA GLU A 67 -8.98 17.40 -27.49
C GLU A 67 -7.85 17.25 -26.46
N HIS A 68 -7.11 18.33 -26.23
CA HIS A 68 -5.97 18.33 -25.30
C HIS A 68 -6.38 17.99 -23.86
N LEU A 69 -7.46 18.60 -23.37
CA LEU A 69 -7.99 18.34 -22.04
C LEU A 69 -8.48 16.88 -21.90
N THR A 70 -8.93 16.26 -23.00
CA THR A 70 -9.25 14.82 -22.98
C THR A 70 -7.99 13.97 -22.90
N GLU A 71 -6.91 14.33 -23.61
CA GLU A 71 -5.61 13.67 -23.48
C GLU A 71 -5.06 13.77 -22.06
N GLU A 72 -5.17 14.96 -21.47
CA GLU A 72 -4.80 15.22 -20.08
C GLU A 72 -5.62 14.40 -19.09
N PHE A 73 -6.95 14.37 -19.25
CA PHE A 73 -7.82 13.51 -18.45
C PHE A 73 -7.36 12.05 -18.49
N VAL A 74 -7.02 11.52 -19.66
CA VAL A 74 -6.54 10.14 -19.83
C VAL A 74 -5.16 9.94 -19.20
N ALA A 75 -4.24 10.90 -19.34
CA ALA A 75 -2.92 10.84 -18.72
C ALA A 75 -3.04 10.77 -17.19
N ARG A 76 -3.88 11.63 -16.60
CA ARG A 76 -4.15 11.64 -15.15
C ARG A 76 -4.79 10.35 -14.67
N ALA A 77 -5.78 9.83 -15.40
CA ALA A 77 -6.40 8.54 -15.08
C ALA A 77 -5.41 7.36 -15.12
N ARG A 78 -4.28 7.51 -15.83
CA ARG A 78 -3.16 6.54 -15.87
C ARG A 78 -2.08 6.85 -14.83
N GLY A 79 -2.26 7.85 -13.97
CA GLY A 79 -1.26 8.32 -13.02
C GLY A 79 -0.05 9.01 -13.66
N GLN A 80 -0.14 9.36 -14.94
CA GLN A 80 0.92 10.04 -15.67
C GLN A 80 0.85 11.56 -15.41
N ALA A 81 1.98 12.23 -15.49
CA ALA A 81 1.98 13.68 -15.53
C ALA A 81 1.22 14.13 -16.79
N PRO A 82 0.43 15.22 -16.72
CA PRO A 82 -0.10 15.83 -17.92
C PRO A 82 1.04 16.07 -18.92
N SER A 83 0.78 15.91 -20.21
CA SER A 83 1.70 16.42 -21.23
C SER A 83 1.94 17.91 -21.01
N ASP A 84 3.09 18.43 -21.45
CA ASP A 84 3.45 19.85 -21.34
C ASP A 84 2.23 20.78 -21.46
N PRO A 85 2.13 21.81 -20.59
CA PRO A 85 0.99 22.74 -20.58
C PRO A 85 0.78 23.22 -22.01
N TRP A 86 -0.49 23.22 -22.47
CA TRP A 86 -0.90 23.68 -23.81
C TRP A 86 0.12 24.67 -24.36
N ALA A 87 1.04 24.17 -25.21
CA ALA A 87 2.30 24.88 -25.37
C ALA A 87 1.98 26.30 -25.86
N LYS A 88 2.58 27.34 -25.29
CA LYS A 88 2.42 28.72 -25.79
C LYS A 88 2.72 28.82 -27.29
N ASP A 89 3.48 27.86 -27.82
CA ASP A 89 3.68 27.61 -29.26
C ASP A 89 2.39 27.30 -30.08
N TRP A 90 1.27 26.98 -29.43
CA TRP A 90 -0.08 26.85 -30.00
C TRP A 90 -0.79 28.21 -30.20
N ASP A 91 -0.20 29.32 -29.71
CA ASP A 91 -0.70 30.69 -29.90
C ASP A 91 -0.58 31.17 -31.36
N GLY A 92 0.07 30.39 -32.24
CA GLY A 92 -0.01 30.60 -33.68
C GLY A 92 -1.45 30.38 -34.16
N PRO A 93 -2.12 31.37 -34.77
CA PRO A 93 -3.50 31.24 -35.22
C PRO A 93 -3.53 30.32 -36.45
N VAL A 94 -3.60 29.01 -36.21
CA VAL A 94 -4.20 28.13 -37.20
C VAL A 94 -5.59 28.71 -37.44
N SER A 95 -5.86 29.08 -38.69
CA SER A 95 -7.04 29.84 -39.07
C SER A 95 -7.80 29.11 -40.16
N LYS A 96 -9.12 29.34 -40.30
CA LYS A 96 -9.92 28.69 -41.36
C LYS A 96 -9.36 28.93 -42.77
N ARG A 97 -8.52 29.96 -42.93
CA ARG A 97 -7.75 30.20 -44.15
C ARG A 97 -6.74 29.08 -44.41
N TRP A 98 -5.95 28.67 -43.42
CA TRP A 98 -4.97 27.59 -43.56
C TRP A 98 -5.62 26.30 -44.00
N GLN A 99 -6.74 25.92 -43.38
CA GLN A 99 -7.46 24.70 -43.75
C GLN A 99 -7.94 24.77 -45.20
N ARG A 100 -8.52 25.89 -45.62
CA ARG A 100 -8.94 26.11 -47.02
C ARG A 100 -7.76 26.04 -47.99
N SER A 101 -6.63 26.64 -47.63
CA SER A 101 -5.41 26.60 -48.44
C SER A 101 -4.85 25.19 -48.58
N VAL A 102 -4.85 24.40 -47.50
CA VAL A 102 -4.46 22.98 -47.56
C VAL A 102 -5.42 22.22 -48.46
N LEU A 103 -6.73 22.32 -48.23
CA LEU A 103 -7.75 21.58 -48.97
C LEU A 103 -7.80 21.89 -50.48
N ALA A 104 -7.51 23.14 -50.87
CA ALA A 104 -7.55 23.57 -52.27
C ALA A 104 -6.51 22.88 -53.16
N GLY A 105 -5.41 22.41 -52.58
CA GLY A 105 -4.29 21.80 -53.30
C GLY A 105 -4.18 20.28 -53.16
N LEU A 106 -5.16 19.60 -52.57
CA LEU A 106 -5.06 18.16 -52.31
C LEU A 106 -5.49 17.33 -53.52
N ASP A 107 -4.58 16.50 -54.01
CA ASP A 107 -4.92 15.31 -54.80
C ASP A 107 -5.62 14.23 -53.93
N ASP A 108 -6.02 13.12 -54.54
CA ASP A 108 -6.77 12.06 -53.84
C ASP A 108 -5.95 11.41 -52.71
N ASN A 109 -4.66 11.17 -52.92
CA ASN A 109 -3.78 10.58 -51.91
C ASN A 109 -3.57 11.54 -50.74
N ALA A 110 -3.28 12.81 -51.01
CA ALA A 110 -3.11 13.86 -50.01
C ALA A 110 -4.41 14.11 -49.25
N ARG A 111 -5.58 14.02 -49.90
CA ARG A 111 -6.88 14.09 -49.24
C ARG A 111 -7.10 12.93 -48.28
N VAL A 112 -6.76 11.71 -48.68
CA VAL A 112 -6.85 10.51 -47.82
C VAL A 112 -5.89 10.62 -46.64
N VAL A 113 -4.63 11.02 -46.85
CA VAL A 113 -3.66 11.24 -45.78
C VAL A 113 -4.15 12.35 -44.84
N PHE A 114 -4.59 13.48 -45.36
CA PHE A 114 -5.09 14.59 -44.55
C PHE A 114 -6.29 14.17 -43.68
N LEU A 115 -7.35 13.64 -44.28
CA LEU A 115 -8.57 13.32 -43.54
C LEU A 115 -8.42 12.08 -42.65
N LYS A 116 -7.74 11.02 -43.12
CA LYS A 116 -7.73 9.72 -42.43
C LYS A 116 -6.45 9.47 -41.63
N HIS A 117 -5.28 9.90 -42.10
CA HIS A 117 -4.06 9.79 -41.28
C HIS A 117 -4.02 10.90 -40.22
N TYR A 118 -4.11 12.16 -40.63
CA TYR A 118 -4.04 13.27 -39.68
C TYR A 118 -5.37 13.48 -38.94
N GLY A 119 -6.53 13.38 -39.61
CA GLY A 119 -7.82 13.51 -38.95
C GLY A 119 -8.19 12.31 -38.06
N ASP A 120 -8.15 11.09 -38.60
CA ASP A 120 -8.62 9.88 -37.90
C ASP A 120 -7.49 9.09 -37.19
N ASN A 121 -6.25 9.58 -37.19
CA ASN A 121 -5.09 8.90 -36.61
C ASN A 121 -4.85 7.48 -37.16
N ARG A 122 -5.23 7.21 -38.42
CA ARG A 122 -4.94 5.91 -39.05
C ARG A 122 -3.48 5.86 -39.48
N SER A 123 -2.79 4.75 -39.23
CA SER A 123 -1.44 4.56 -39.76
C SER A 123 -1.47 4.49 -41.29
N LEU A 124 -0.41 4.97 -41.95
CA LEU A 124 -0.28 4.89 -43.41
C LEU A 124 -0.39 3.43 -43.90
N SER A 125 0.12 2.45 -43.14
CA SER A 125 -0.01 1.01 -43.46
C SER A 125 -1.46 0.51 -43.36
N SER A 126 -2.26 1.10 -42.47
CA SER A 126 -3.69 0.81 -42.43
C SER A 126 -4.42 1.43 -43.62
N LEU A 127 -3.96 2.57 -44.13
CA LEU A 127 -4.57 3.23 -45.29
C LEU A 127 -4.24 2.48 -46.58
N GLU A 128 -2.98 2.09 -46.78
CA GLU A 128 -2.54 1.22 -47.86
C GLU A 128 -3.42 -0.03 -47.98
N ARG A 129 -3.57 -0.80 -46.89
CA ARG A 129 -4.39 -2.03 -46.89
C ARG A 129 -5.88 -1.78 -47.14
N LYS A 130 -6.43 -0.68 -46.64
CA LYS A 130 -7.90 -0.42 -46.71
C LYS A 130 -8.31 0.28 -47.99
N GLN A 131 -7.45 1.13 -48.56
CA GLN A 131 -7.74 1.94 -49.74
C GLN A 131 -7.05 1.42 -51.00
N GLY A 132 -6.14 0.44 -50.88
CA GLY A 132 -5.36 -0.08 -52.02
C GLY A 132 -4.37 0.95 -52.59
N ALA A 133 -4.02 1.98 -51.82
CA ALA A 133 -3.08 3.02 -52.24
C ALA A 133 -1.63 2.58 -51.97
N ASP A 134 -0.72 2.87 -52.90
CA ASP A 134 0.70 2.58 -52.76
C ASP A 134 1.33 3.36 -51.59
N ARG A 135 2.14 2.66 -50.78
CA ARG A 135 2.78 3.24 -49.59
C ARG A 135 3.68 4.42 -49.93
N ILE A 136 4.42 4.33 -51.03
CA ILE A 136 5.34 5.39 -51.47
C ILE A 136 4.54 6.65 -51.83
N ALA A 137 3.43 6.50 -52.54
CA ALA A 137 2.53 7.61 -52.86
C ALA A 137 1.94 8.27 -51.60
N LEU A 138 1.54 7.49 -50.59
CA LEU A 138 1.02 8.02 -49.33
C LEU A 138 2.09 8.79 -48.52
N GLU A 139 3.33 8.30 -48.49
CA GLU A 139 4.46 8.99 -47.84
C GLU A 139 4.84 10.26 -48.58
N GLY A 140 4.84 10.23 -49.92
CA GLY A 140 5.02 11.42 -50.76
C GLY A 140 3.95 12.47 -50.49
N ALA A 141 2.68 12.07 -50.38
CA ALA A 141 1.58 12.95 -50.03
C ALA A 141 1.71 13.54 -48.62
N GLN A 142 2.19 12.76 -47.65
CA GLN A 142 2.50 13.25 -46.30
C GLN A 142 3.60 14.32 -46.31
N ALA A 143 4.68 14.09 -47.05
CA ALA A 143 5.74 15.07 -47.23
C ALA A 143 5.23 16.35 -47.92
N GLY A 144 4.44 16.20 -48.99
CA GLY A 144 3.80 17.32 -49.69
C GLY A 144 2.91 18.16 -48.78
N LEU A 145 2.07 17.54 -47.95
CA LEU A 145 1.24 18.23 -46.96
C LEU A 145 2.07 19.06 -45.97
N ARG A 146 3.21 18.53 -45.52
CA ARG A 146 4.14 19.27 -44.65
C ARG A 146 4.69 20.50 -45.36
N GLU A 147 5.11 20.36 -46.62
CA GLU A 147 5.58 21.52 -47.41
C GLU A 147 4.49 22.56 -47.65
N VAL A 148 3.23 22.15 -47.90
CA VAL A 148 2.11 23.09 -48.02
C VAL A 148 1.92 23.89 -46.74
N VAL A 149 1.94 23.24 -45.58
CA VAL A 149 1.82 23.95 -44.29
C VAL A 149 3.01 24.87 -44.05
N ARG A 150 4.23 24.47 -44.44
CA ARG A 150 5.38 25.39 -44.41
C ARG A 150 5.12 26.59 -45.33
N GLY A 151 4.68 26.40 -46.57
CA GLY A 151 4.38 27.50 -47.48
C GLY A 151 3.37 28.50 -46.91
N ILE A 152 2.29 28.00 -46.29
CA ILE A 152 1.27 28.85 -45.64
C ILE A 152 1.87 29.62 -44.46
N ALA A 153 2.65 28.96 -43.61
CA ALA A 153 3.27 29.59 -42.47
C ALA A 153 4.33 30.64 -42.87
N VAL A 154 5.05 30.48 -44.00
CA VAL A 154 5.97 31.49 -44.54
C VAL A 154 5.17 32.72 -44.94
N ALA A 155 4.07 32.51 -45.66
CA ALA A 155 3.21 33.58 -46.13
C ALA A 155 2.59 34.40 -44.99
N ASP A 156 2.40 33.78 -43.83
CA ASP A 156 1.89 34.42 -42.61
C ASP A 156 3.02 34.93 -41.68
N GLY A 157 4.28 34.87 -42.10
CA GLY A 157 5.43 35.46 -41.39
C GLY A 157 5.92 34.65 -40.18
N LEU A 158 5.64 33.35 -40.11
CA LEU A 158 6.05 32.49 -39.00
C LEU A 158 7.46 31.90 -39.22
N PRO A 159 8.29 31.76 -38.17
CA PRO A 159 9.69 31.31 -38.28
C PRO A 159 9.80 29.80 -38.49
N LEU A 160 9.74 29.37 -39.74
CA LEU A 160 9.58 27.95 -40.13
C LEU A 160 10.82 27.09 -40.15
N GLU A 161 11.98 27.69 -40.40
CA GLU A 161 13.27 26.96 -40.50
C GLU A 161 13.57 26.15 -39.24
N ARG A 162 12.93 26.51 -38.13
CA ARG A 162 13.12 25.90 -36.81
C ARG A 162 12.03 24.89 -36.44
N TRP A 163 11.02 24.67 -37.28
CA TRP A 163 9.91 23.80 -36.92
C TRP A 163 10.24 22.33 -37.23
N PRO A 164 10.37 21.47 -36.21
CA PRO A 164 10.64 20.06 -36.45
C PRO A 164 9.39 19.39 -37.05
N ALA A 165 9.57 18.33 -37.86
CA ALA A 165 8.46 17.64 -38.52
C ALA A 165 7.30 17.22 -37.58
N PRO A 166 7.55 16.73 -36.35
CA PRO A 166 6.48 16.45 -35.39
C PRO A 166 5.62 17.67 -35.03
N ARG A 167 6.18 18.89 -35.04
CA ARG A 167 5.41 20.13 -34.82
C ARG A 167 4.46 20.40 -35.98
N ILE A 168 4.92 20.24 -37.22
CA ILE A 168 4.09 20.40 -38.43
C ILE A 168 2.98 19.34 -38.46
N ASP A 169 3.30 18.10 -38.10
CA ASP A 169 2.32 17.01 -38.03
C ASP A 169 1.21 17.31 -36.99
N ARG A 170 1.52 17.98 -35.88
CA ARG A 170 0.51 18.46 -34.92
C ARG A 170 -0.42 19.51 -35.55
N VAL A 171 0.12 20.46 -36.32
CA VAL A 171 -0.68 21.46 -37.04
C VAL A 171 -1.58 20.80 -38.08
N LEU A 172 -1.06 19.84 -38.84
CA LEU A 172 -1.84 19.05 -39.80
C LEU A 172 -2.97 18.28 -39.13
N ARG A 173 -2.73 17.65 -37.98
CA ARG A 173 -3.79 16.99 -37.18
C ARG A 173 -4.87 17.98 -36.78
N ARG A 174 -4.49 19.14 -36.25
CA ARG A 174 -5.43 20.20 -35.87
C ARG A 174 -6.30 20.63 -37.06
N LEU A 175 -5.66 20.98 -38.18
CA LEU A 175 -6.32 21.39 -39.42
C LEU A 175 -7.25 20.32 -40.00
N ALA A 176 -6.80 19.05 -40.03
CA ALA A 176 -7.58 17.94 -40.55
C ALA A 176 -8.81 17.63 -39.71
N SER A 177 -8.80 18.08 -38.46
CA SER A 177 -9.86 17.80 -37.51
C SER A 177 -10.94 18.89 -37.45
N TRP A 178 -10.70 20.03 -38.08
CA TRP A 178 -11.63 21.16 -38.06
C TRP A 178 -12.84 20.97 -38.96
N ALA A 179 -14.01 21.43 -38.49
CA ALA A 179 -15.20 21.51 -39.31
C ALA A 179 -15.11 22.70 -40.29
N PRO A 180 -15.31 22.49 -41.61
CA PRO A 180 -15.16 23.53 -42.63
C PRO A 180 -16.24 24.62 -42.59
N GLY A 181 -17.31 24.44 -41.81
CA GLY A 181 -18.45 25.36 -41.72
C GLY A 181 -19.41 25.00 -40.60
N PRO A 182 -20.54 25.72 -40.45
CA PRO A 182 -21.62 25.26 -39.58
C PRO A 182 -22.07 23.88 -40.04
N CYS A 183 -22.11 22.94 -39.10
CA CYS A 183 -22.62 21.61 -39.40
C CYS A 183 -24.14 21.67 -39.56
N PRO A 184 -24.73 20.85 -40.46
CA PRO A 184 -26.18 20.71 -40.55
C PRO A 184 -26.79 20.29 -39.21
N PRO A 185 -28.11 20.49 -39.03
CA PRO A 185 -28.83 19.97 -37.88
C PRO A 185 -28.52 18.49 -37.63
N LEU A 186 -28.41 18.11 -36.35
CA LEU A 186 -28.00 16.78 -35.94
C LEU A 186 -28.89 15.67 -36.54
N GLN A 187 -30.19 15.94 -36.64
CA GLN A 187 -31.17 15.04 -37.24
C GLN A 187 -30.88 14.78 -38.72
N ASP A 188 -30.57 15.83 -39.49
CA ASP A 188 -30.29 15.74 -40.92
C ASP A 188 -29.00 14.97 -41.20
N VAL A 189 -27.99 15.11 -40.32
CA VAL A 189 -26.76 14.32 -40.37
C VAL A 189 -27.05 12.84 -40.14
N ARG A 190 -27.89 12.52 -39.14
CA ARG A 190 -28.31 11.15 -38.83
C ARG A 190 -29.10 10.50 -39.97
N GLU A 191 -29.95 11.28 -40.64
CA GLU A 191 -30.75 10.83 -41.79
C GLU A 191 -29.93 10.77 -43.09
N GLY A 192 -28.69 11.27 -43.07
CA GLY A 192 -27.79 11.24 -44.22
C GLY A 192 -28.21 12.17 -45.36
N MET A 193 -28.98 13.23 -45.07
CA MET A 193 -29.46 14.19 -46.07
C MET A 193 -28.35 15.06 -46.68
N HIS A 194 -27.23 15.25 -45.97
CA HIS A 194 -26.10 16.08 -46.40
C HIS A 194 -24.82 15.29 -46.66
N ARG A 195 -24.90 14.24 -47.50
CA ARG A 195 -23.78 13.32 -47.77
C ARG A 195 -22.46 14.01 -48.15
N ASP A 196 -22.52 15.02 -49.01
CA ASP A 196 -21.32 15.74 -49.46
C ASP A 196 -20.66 16.51 -48.31
N HIS A 197 -21.46 17.14 -47.44
CA HIS A 197 -20.95 17.79 -46.25
C HIS A 197 -20.37 16.76 -45.28
N ILE A 198 -21.08 15.64 -45.04
CA ILE A 198 -20.62 14.58 -44.14
C ILE A 198 -19.26 14.06 -44.61
N ALA A 199 -19.10 13.76 -45.91
CA ALA A 199 -17.86 13.26 -46.47
C ALA A 199 -16.67 14.25 -46.32
N GLY A 200 -16.95 15.55 -46.35
CA GLY A 200 -15.93 16.61 -46.22
C GLY A 200 -15.72 17.15 -44.80
N CYS A 201 -16.63 16.84 -43.85
CA CYS A 201 -16.62 17.39 -42.50
C CYS A 201 -16.21 16.32 -41.49
N PRO A 202 -15.02 16.42 -40.85
CA PRO A 202 -14.57 15.42 -39.89
C PRO A 202 -15.52 15.30 -38.69
N ARG A 203 -16.20 16.38 -38.30
CA ARG A 203 -17.18 16.36 -37.21
C ARG A 203 -18.39 15.48 -37.55
N CYS A 204 -19.03 15.72 -38.70
CA CYS A 204 -20.21 14.96 -39.12
C CYS A 204 -19.88 13.51 -39.51
N ASP A 205 -18.76 13.27 -40.19
CA ASP A 205 -18.27 11.93 -40.52
C ASP A 205 -18.01 11.09 -39.26
N ARG A 206 -17.36 11.67 -38.25
CA ARG A 206 -17.12 10.98 -36.97
C ARG A 206 -18.41 10.76 -36.21
N LEU A 207 -19.25 11.78 -36.12
CA LEU A 207 -20.55 11.70 -35.46
C LEU A 207 -21.38 10.53 -36.01
N LEU A 208 -21.52 10.43 -37.34
CA LEU A 208 -22.30 9.38 -37.97
C LEU A 208 -21.74 7.99 -37.62
N ARG A 209 -20.42 7.80 -37.74
CA ARG A 209 -19.74 6.56 -37.34
C ARG A 209 -19.96 6.22 -35.86
N LEU A 210 -19.85 7.20 -34.97
CA LEU A 210 -20.05 7.00 -33.54
C LEU A 210 -21.49 6.56 -33.20
N LEU A 211 -22.48 7.07 -33.94
CA LEU A 211 -23.89 6.67 -33.79
C LEU A 211 -24.16 5.29 -34.40
N GLU A 212 -23.64 5.01 -35.59
CA GLU A 212 -23.78 3.71 -36.28
C GLU A 212 -23.14 2.57 -35.47
N ASP A 213 -21.95 2.81 -34.93
CA ASP A 213 -21.22 1.88 -34.07
C ASP A 213 -21.80 1.81 -32.64
N LYS A 214 -22.85 2.58 -32.33
CA LYS A 214 -23.51 2.66 -31.01
C LYS A 214 -22.53 2.98 -29.87
N ILE A 215 -21.51 3.77 -30.16
CA ILE A 215 -20.52 4.24 -29.17
C ILE A 215 -21.13 5.37 -28.32
N ILE A 216 -21.95 6.21 -28.95
CA ILE A 216 -22.76 7.23 -28.29
C ILE A 216 -24.21 7.14 -28.76
N THR A 217 -25.09 7.75 -27.98
CA THR A 217 -26.51 7.90 -28.31
C THR A 217 -26.82 9.31 -28.79
N PHE A 218 -28.04 9.53 -29.25
CA PHE A 218 -28.50 10.88 -29.58
C PHE A 218 -28.63 11.76 -28.33
N GLU A 219 -28.99 11.17 -27.18
CA GLU A 219 -29.12 11.88 -25.91
C GLU A 219 -27.78 12.46 -25.45
N ASP A 220 -26.68 11.75 -25.70
CA ASP A 220 -25.33 12.25 -25.44
C ASP A 220 -25.02 13.57 -26.16
N LEU A 221 -25.68 13.84 -27.28
CA LEU A 221 -25.42 15.01 -28.13
C LEU A 221 -26.35 16.18 -27.82
N LEU A 222 -27.28 16.00 -26.89
CA LEU A 222 -28.12 17.08 -26.39
C LEU A 222 -27.32 17.92 -25.39
N PRO A 223 -27.30 19.26 -25.53
CA PRO A 223 -26.61 20.12 -24.59
C PRO A 223 -27.16 19.89 -23.17
N PRO A 224 -26.30 19.96 -22.15
CA PRO A 224 -26.80 19.90 -20.78
C PRO A 224 -27.70 21.14 -20.54
N SER A 225 -28.62 21.06 -19.58
CA SER A 225 -29.54 22.16 -19.28
C SER A 225 -28.77 23.48 -19.03
N VAL A 226 -29.34 24.62 -19.41
CA VAL A 226 -28.69 25.93 -19.21
C VAL A 226 -28.34 26.09 -17.73
N GLY A 227 -27.05 26.35 -17.43
CA GLY A 227 -26.52 26.41 -16.07
C GLY A 227 -25.89 25.11 -15.55
N ALA A 228 -25.87 24.04 -16.35
CA ALA A 228 -25.27 22.75 -15.98
C ALA A 228 -23.73 22.71 -16.05
N ARG A 229 -23.07 23.87 -16.18
CA ARG A 229 -21.62 23.92 -15.97
C ARG A 229 -21.33 23.50 -14.53
N PRO A 230 -20.32 22.65 -14.31
CA PRO A 230 -19.97 22.26 -12.96
C PRO A 230 -19.44 23.48 -12.20
N THR A 231 -20.14 23.86 -11.13
CA THR A 231 -19.77 25.00 -10.25
C THR A 231 -19.18 24.53 -8.91
N TRP A 232 -18.95 23.23 -8.75
CA TRP A 232 -18.43 22.69 -7.50
C TRP A 232 -16.99 23.14 -7.31
N THR A 233 -16.72 23.54 -6.07
CA THR A 233 -15.36 23.74 -5.58
C THR A 233 -15.00 22.55 -4.71
N THR A 234 -13.73 22.18 -4.73
CA THR A 234 -13.20 21.11 -3.92
C THR A 234 -11.84 21.49 -3.36
N SER A 235 -11.46 20.85 -2.27
CA SER A 235 -10.18 21.06 -1.63
C SER A 235 -9.32 19.80 -1.78
N ALA A 236 -8.03 20.01 -2.06
CA ALA A 236 -7.05 18.95 -2.25
C ALA A 236 -5.76 19.30 -1.52
N LEU A 237 -5.17 18.32 -0.84
CA LEU A 237 -3.79 18.39 -0.39
C LEU A 237 -2.91 17.80 -1.49
N ALA A 238 -2.00 18.62 -2.01
CA ALA A 238 -0.99 18.20 -2.98
C ALA A 238 0.31 17.91 -2.23
N VAL A 239 0.69 16.63 -2.17
CA VAL A 239 1.91 16.16 -1.50
C VAL A 239 2.95 15.80 -2.54
N GLN A 240 4.07 16.52 -2.56
CA GLN A 240 5.19 16.22 -3.45
C GLN A 240 6.30 15.51 -2.67
N VAL A 241 6.80 14.42 -3.26
CA VAL A 241 7.90 13.61 -2.75
C VAL A 241 9.16 13.92 -3.55
N HIS A 242 10.24 14.32 -2.87
CA HIS A 242 11.54 14.56 -3.50
C HIS A 242 12.04 13.32 -4.27
N PRO A 243 12.80 13.48 -5.37
CA PRO A 243 13.40 12.35 -6.09
C PRO A 243 14.07 11.30 -5.20
N ASP A 244 14.80 11.72 -4.17
CA ASP A 244 15.48 10.82 -3.22
C ASP A 244 14.51 10.04 -2.32
N GLY A 245 13.32 10.60 -2.06
CA GLY A 245 12.24 9.96 -1.31
C GLY A 245 11.33 9.04 -2.15
N ARG A 246 11.47 9.02 -3.49
CA ARG A 246 10.52 8.32 -4.39
C ARG A 246 10.34 6.84 -4.09
N ARG A 247 11.37 6.16 -3.59
CA ARG A 247 11.30 4.74 -3.20
C ARG A 247 10.24 4.48 -2.11
N HIS A 248 9.94 5.48 -1.28
CA HIS A 248 8.95 5.40 -0.20
C HIS A 248 7.53 5.76 -0.65
N ARG A 249 7.35 6.36 -1.84
CA ARG A 249 6.05 6.86 -2.31
C ARG A 249 4.95 5.80 -2.30
N ARG A 250 5.25 4.58 -2.74
CA ARG A 250 4.24 3.50 -2.79
C ARG A 250 3.83 3.05 -1.39
N ALA A 251 4.77 2.99 -0.45
CA ALA A 251 4.48 2.68 0.94
C ALA A 251 3.65 3.80 1.56
N LEU A 252 4.08 5.06 1.41
CA LEU A 252 3.32 6.22 1.87
C LEU A 252 1.89 6.22 1.34
N MET A 253 1.70 6.00 0.03
CA MET A 253 0.38 5.94 -0.60
C MET A 253 -0.50 4.80 -0.06
N ALA A 254 0.09 3.69 0.38
CA ALA A 254 -0.64 2.55 0.95
C ALA A 254 -1.06 2.78 2.41
N GLU A 255 -0.30 3.58 3.16
CA GLU A 255 -0.60 3.93 4.55
C GLU A 255 -1.59 5.10 4.69
N LEU A 256 -1.79 5.88 3.62
CA LEU A 256 -2.76 6.98 3.65
C LEU A 256 -4.19 6.44 3.88
N PRO A 257 -4.96 7.04 4.80
CA PRO A 257 -6.31 6.56 5.16
C PRO A 257 -7.35 6.84 4.06
N VAL A 258 -6.97 7.61 3.06
CA VAL A 258 -7.78 8.02 1.92
C VAL A 258 -7.08 7.67 0.62
N GLN A 259 -7.88 7.51 -0.43
CA GLN A 259 -7.37 7.29 -1.77
C GLN A 259 -6.51 8.49 -2.21
N ALA A 260 -5.21 8.26 -2.34
CA ALA A 260 -4.27 9.17 -2.97
C ALA A 260 -4.21 8.91 -4.47
N PHE A 261 -4.24 9.98 -5.26
CA PHE A 261 -4.17 9.92 -6.71
C PHE A 261 -2.80 10.41 -7.19
N PRO A 262 -1.99 9.55 -7.84
CA PRO A 262 -0.70 9.96 -8.36
C PRO A 262 -0.87 10.90 -9.56
N VAL A 263 -0.09 11.98 -9.59
CA VAL A 263 0.05 12.88 -10.74
C VAL A 263 1.52 12.88 -11.15
N GLY A 264 1.89 12.02 -12.09
CA GLY A 264 3.30 11.83 -12.45
C GLY A 264 4.07 11.01 -11.41
N GLU A 265 5.36 11.31 -11.28
CA GLU A 265 6.29 10.47 -10.51
C GLU A 265 6.43 10.87 -9.03
N ASP A 266 6.15 12.13 -8.70
CA ASP A 266 6.48 12.75 -7.42
C ASP A 266 5.28 13.38 -6.72
N LEU A 267 4.21 13.73 -7.44
CA LEU A 267 3.03 14.35 -6.85
C LEU A 267 1.95 13.31 -6.50
N LEU A 268 1.33 13.49 -5.33
CA LEU A 268 0.14 12.80 -4.86
C LEU A 268 -0.94 13.84 -4.54
N LEU A 269 -2.17 13.61 -4.99
CA LEU A 269 -3.32 14.43 -4.63
C LEU A 269 -4.23 13.66 -3.69
N VAL A 270 -4.65 14.32 -2.63
CA VAL A 270 -5.48 13.74 -1.57
C VAL A 270 -6.67 14.64 -1.28
N ASN A 271 -7.86 14.07 -1.03
CA ASN A 271 -9.02 14.85 -0.65
C ASN A 271 -8.79 15.52 0.72
N ALA A 272 -8.86 16.85 0.77
CA ALA A 272 -8.59 17.60 2.00
C ALA A 272 -9.74 17.56 3.01
N GLU A 273 -10.89 16.96 2.69
CA GLU A 273 -11.95 16.70 3.68
C GLU A 273 -11.50 15.76 4.82
N GLN A 274 -10.42 15.00 4.62
CA GLN A 274 -9.84 14.11 5.62
C GLN A 274 -8.37 14.48 5.89
N LEU A 275 -8.13 15.78 6.13
CA LEU A 275 -6.79 16.31 6.25
C LEU A 275 -6.04 15.79 7.49
N ASP A 276 -6.69 15.73 8.66
CA ASP A 276 -6.00 15.38 9.90
C ASP A 276 -5.38 13.97 9.87
N PRO A 277 -6.13 12.91 9.45
CA PRO A 277 -5.55 11.57 9.34
C PRO A 277 -4.43 11.46 8.30
N VAL A 278 -4.47 12.29 7.25
CA VAL A 278 -3.41 12.35 6.24
C VAL A 278 -2.15 13.00 6.82
N ILE A 279 -2.30 14.09 7.59
CA ILE A 279 -1.19 14.75 8.27
C ILE A 279 -0.54 13.79 9.27
N GLU A 280 -1.31 13.05 10.06
CA GLU A 280 -0.78 12.08 11.02
C GLU A 280 0.15 11.05 10.33
N VAL A 281 -0.26 10.53 9.17
CA VAL A 281 0.58 9.61 8.38
C VAL A 281 1.82 10.30 7.82
N LEU A 282 1.73 11.55 7.36
CA LEU A 282 2.89 12.32 6.89
C LEU A 282 3.90 12.61 8.01
N VAL A 283 3.40 12.92 9.21
CA VAL A 283 4.21 13.13 10.43
C VAL A 283 4.93 11.83 10.78
N LEU A 284 4.22 10.71 10.89
CA LEU A 284 4.81 9.41 11.19
C LEU A 284 5.83 8.98 10.12
N ALA A 285 5.52 9.21 8.85
CA ALA A 285 6.44 8.91 7.75
C ALA A 285 7.74 9.74 7.87
N ALA A 286 7.64 11.02 8.22
CA ALA A 286 8.79 11.89 8.45
C ALA A 286 9.62 11.46 9.66
N GLU A 287 8.98 11.11 10.78
CA GLU A 287 9.65 10.61 12.00
C GLU A 287 10.44 9.33 11.75
N VAL A 288 9.92 8.43 10.90
CA VAL A 288 10.57 7.15 10.57
C VAL A 288 11.54 7.29 9.37
N GLY A 289 11.64 8.47 8.75
CA GLY A 289 12.51 8.70 7.60
C GLY A 289 12.01 8.05 6.30
N ALA A 290 10.71 7.72 6.20
CA ALA A 290 10.14 6.91 5.12
C ALA A 290 8.89 7.54 4.47
N PRO A 291 9.00 8.71 3.80
CA PRO A 291 10.23 9.48 3.57
C PRO A 291 10.49 10.55 4.64
N ALA A 292 11.76 10.93 4.83
CA ALA A 292 12.17 12.01 5.75
C ALA A 292 11.49 13.35 5.43
N ALA A 293 11.39 14.23 6.43
CA ALA A 293 10.77 15.55 6.30
C ALA A 293 11.32 16.36 5.10
N GLU A 294 12.64 16.41 4.93
CA GLU A 294 13.29 17.12 3.82
C GLU A 294 12.96 16.56 2.42
N HIS A 295 12.34 15.38 2.35
CA HIS A 295 11.86 14.78 1.11
C HIS A 295 10.36 14.98 0.88
N LEU A 296 9.66 15.70 1.75
CA LEU A 296 8.24 15.98 1.64
C LEU A 296 7.97 17.47 1.59
N ARG A 297 6.99 17.87 0.79
CA ARG A 297 6.33 19.16 0.93
C ARG A 297 4.89 19.05 0.49
N ALA A 298 4.00 19.83 1.10
CA ALA A 298 2.61 19.81 0.72
C ALA A 298 1.96 21.19 0.71
N ALA A 299 1.05 21.39 -0.24
CA ALA A 299 0.24 22.60 -0.39
C ALA A 299 -1.24 22.24 -0.33
N LEU A 300 -2.03 23.07 0.36
CA LEU A 300 -3.47 22.94 0.42
C LEU A 300 -4.08 23.83 -0.67
N LEU A 301 -4.91 23.25 -1.51
CA LEU A 301 -5.56 23.96 -2.62
C LEU A 301 -7.07 23.88 -2.49
N THR A 302 -7.75 24.96 -2.84
CA THR A 302 -9.20 24.99 -3.00
C THR A 302 -9.53 25.67 -4.31
N GLY A 303 -10.39 25.05 -5.12
CA GLY A 303 -10.80 25.62 -6.39
C GLY A 303 -11.78 24.76 -7.16
N PRO A 304 -12.09 25.12 -8.42
CA PRO A 304 -13.00 24.36 -9.27
C PRO A 304 -12.47 22.93 -9.50
N GLY A 305 -13.30 21.94 -9.21
CA GLY A 305 -12.93 20.55 -9.42
C GLY A 305 -13.92 19.55 -8.84
N LEU A 306 -13.76 18.29 -9.21
CA LEU A 306 -14.59 17.19 -8.73
C LEU A 306 -13.74 15.94 -8.51
N TRP A 307 -13.81 15.37 -7.30
CA TRP A 307 -13.25 14.04 -7.03
C TRP A 307 -14.07 12.96 -7.73
N SER A 308 -13.37 12.04 -8.40
CA SER A 308 -13.96 10.89 -9.07
C SER A 308 -13.15 9.62 -8.77
N GLY A 309 -13.65 8.46 -9.16
CA GLY A 309 -12.92 7.20 -9.01
C GLY A 309 -11.62 7.12 -9.84
N VAL A 310 -11.40 8.05 -10.77
CA VAL A 310 -10.17 8.13 -11.59
C VAL A 310 -9.26 9.29 -11.18
N GLY A 311 -9.63 10.06 -10.15
CA GLY A 311 -8.86 11.19 -9.64
C GLY A 311 -9.61 12.51 -9.66
N LEU A 312 -8.85 13.60 -9.49
CA LEU A 312 -9.37 14.96 -9.43
C LEU A 312 -9.57 15.54 -10.83
N LEU A 313 -10.83 15.83 -11.17
CA LEU A 313 -11.22 16.48 -12.42
C LEU A 313 -11.13 18.02 -12.28
N GLY A 314 -10.88 18.71 -13.40
CA GLY A 314 -10.74 20.16 -13.46
C GLY A 314 -9.29 20.67 -13.40
N PRO A 315 -9.08 21.98 -13.24
CA PRO A 315 -7.77 22.63 -13.29
C PRO A 315 -6.93 22.47 -12.02
N LEU A 316 -7.52 22.07 -10.90
CA LEU A 316 -6.84 22.07 -9.61
C LEU A 316 -5.53 21.26 -9.58
N PRO A 317 -5.39 20.10 -10.27
CA PRO A 317 -4.11 19.39 -10.36
C PRO A 317 -2.97 20.16 -11.03
N GLU A 318 -3.24 21.03 -12.00
CA GLU A 318 -2.18 21.86 -12.63
C GLU A 318 -1.70 22.93 -11.66
N GLU A 319 -2.64 23.60 -10.98
CA GLU A 319 -2.32 24.57 -9.93
C GLU A 319 -1.58 23.90 -8.77
N ALA A 320 -1.90 22.64 -8.46
CA ALA A 320 -1.23 21.84 -7.44
C ALA A 320 0.27 21.70 -7.71
N VAL A 321 0.66 21.38 -8.96
CA VAL A 321 2.07 21.27 -9.36
C VAL A 321 2.81 22.59 -9.11
N HIS A 322 2.19 23.71 -9.45
CA HIS A 322 2.80 25.04 -9.26
C HIS A 322 2.90 25.43 -7.78
N ARG A 323 1.80 25.31 -7.03
CA ARG A 323 1.69 25.70 -5.62
C ARG A 323 2.59 24.89 -4.71
N VAL A 324 2.62 23.58 -4.87
CA VAL A 324 3.50 22.70 -4.09
C VAL A 324 4.97 23.01 -4.40
N GLY A 325 5.25 23.38 -5.65
CA GLY A 325 6.55 23.83 -6.14
C GLY A 325 7.14 25.01 -5.37
N GLN A 326 6.29 25.88 -4.82
CA GLN A 326 6.66 27.08 -4.08
C GLN A 326 6.85 26.84 -2.58
N ARG A 327 6.52 25.64 -2.07
CA ARG A 327 6.69 25.30 -0.66
C ARG A 327 8.11 24.82 -0.37
N ALA A 328 8.58 25.14 0.83
CA ALA A 328 9.84 24.62 1.34
C ALA A 328 9.70 23.11 1.61
N TRP A 329 10.79 22.38 1.40
CA TRP A 329 10.88 20.99 1.86
C TRP A 329 10.76 20.93 3.38
N GLY A 330 10.17 19.85 3.90
CA GLY A 330 9.84 19.70 5.31
C GLY A 330 8.59 20.45 5.76
N THR A 331 7.81 21.06 4.86
CA THR A 331 6.62 21.85 5.26
C THR A 331 5.32 21.33 4.65
N VAL A 332 4.26 21.33 5.46
CA VAL A 332 2.89 20.99 5.06
C VAL A 332 1.99 22.17 5.37
N GLU A 333 1.37 22.76 4.34
CA GLU A 333 0.42 23.85 4.52
C GLU A 333 -0.78 23.43 5.39
N GLY A 334 -1.09 24.25 6.41
CA GLY A 334 -2.09 23.94 7.43
C GLY A 334 -1.53 23.27 8.69
N TYR A 335 -0.35 22.66 8.62
CA TYR A 335 0.32 22.02 9.76
C TYR A 335 1.58 22.78 10.22
N GLY A 336 2.48 23.10 9.28
CA GLY A 336 3.78 23.71 9.57
C GLY A 336 4.95 22.81 9.17
N GLU A 337 6.02 22.83 9.97
CA GLU A 337 7.21 21.99 9.78
C GLU A 337 6.97 20.55 10.25
N LEU A 338 7.33 19.58 9.41
CA LEU A 338 7.34 18.16 9.75
C LEU A 338 8.48 17.88 10.74
N PRO A 339 8.30 16.90 11.66
CA PRO A 339 9.33 16.53 12.60
C PRO A 339 10.57 15.98 11.91
N SER A 340 11.73 16.16 12.52
CA SER A 340 12.97 15.51 12.09
C SER A 340 12.90 14.01 12.30
N GLU A 341 13.60 13.25 11.47
CA GLU A 341 13.75 11.80 11.62
C GLU A 341 14.26 11.45 13.03
N LEU A 342 13.61 10.46 13.65
CA LEU A 342 14.02 9.93 14.94
C LEU A 342 15.40 9.28 14.79
N PRO A 343 16.29 9.41 15.80
CA PRO A 343 17.55 8.71 15.77
C PRO A 343 17.29 7.20 15.61
N PRO A 344 18.10 6.48 14.80
CA PRO A 344 17.92 5.06 14.62
C PRO A 344 17.92 4.37 15.98
N PRO A 345 17.07 3.35 16.20
CA PRO A 345 17.03 2.66 17.47
C PRO A 345 18.43 2.15 17.83
N PRO A 346 18.83 2.21 19.11
CA PRO A 346 20.15 1.77 19.52
C PRO A 346 20.36 0.34 19.03
N SER A 347 21.42 0.12 18.24
CA SER A 347 21.58 -1.15 17.54
C SER A 347 21.54 -2.31 18.54
N ALA A 348 20.67 -3.29 18.29
CA ALA A 348 20.55 -4.48 19.15
C ALA A 348 21.88 -5.27 19.24
N ARG A 349 22.86 -4.98 18.37
CA ARG A 349 24.20 -5.57 18.40
C ARG A 349 24.89 -5.42 19.76
N GLY A 350 24.74 -4.27 20.44
CA GLY A 350 25.29 -4.06 21.78
C GLY A 350 24.60 -4.92 22.84
N ALA A 351 23.28 -5.00 22.79
CA ALA A 351 22.48 -5.84 23.69
C ALA A 351 22.77 -7.34 23.51
N TRP A 352 22.86 -7.79 22.26
CA TRP A 352 23.25 -9.17 21.95
C TRP A 352 24.68 -9.49 22.39
N GLY A 353 25.61 -8.53 22.30
CA GLY A 353 26.95 -8.67 22.88
C GLY A 353 26.93 -8.91 24.39
N MET A 354 26.10 -8.17 25.13
CA MET A 354 25.91 -8.38 26.58
C MET A 354 25.28 -9.73 26.90
N VAL A 355 24.29 -10.18 26.13
CA VAL A 355 23.68 -11.52 26.32
C VAL A 355 24.72 -12.62 26.13
N VAL A 356 25.52 -12.54 25.06
CA VAL A 356 26.59 -13.51 24.80
C VAL A 356 27.62 -13.51 25.93
N LEU A 357 28.00 -12.34 26.44
CA LEU A 357 28.92 -12.22 27.57
C LEU A 357 28.35 -12.86 28.85
N CYS A 358 27.08 -12.61 29.17
CA CYS A 358 26.41 -13.21 30.31
C CYS A 358 26.32 -14.74 30.19
N VAL A 359 26.02 -15.27 28.99
CA VAL A 359 25.99 -16.70 28.73
C VAL A 359 27.38 -17.32 28.92
N LEU A 360 28.43 -16.68 28.42
CA LEU A 360 29.83 -17.10 28.62
C LEU A 360 30.20 -17.11 30.11
N ALA A 361 29.87 -16.04 30.84
CA ALA A 361 30.12 -15.94 32.27
C ALA A 361 29.38 -17.04 33.06
N ALA A 362 28.12 -17.33 32.70
CA ALA A 362 27.34 -18.39 33.31
C ALA A 362 27.95 -19.78 33.04
N LEU A 363 28.36 -20.06 31.80
CA LEU A 363 29.02 -21.32 31.45
C LEU A 363 30.36 -21.51 32.17
N ILE A 364 31.17 -20.44 32.29
CA ILE A 364 32.42 -20.46 33.05
C ILE A 364 32.14 -20.73 34.53
N SER A 365 31.13 -20.08 35.11
CA SER A 365 30.72 -20.29 36.50
C SER A 365 30.24 -21.73 36.73
N LEU A 366 29.49 -22.30 35.79
CA LEU A 366 29.02 -23.68 35.84
C LEU A 366 30.18 -24.68 35.77
N GLN A 367 31.18 -24.44 34.91
CA GLN A 367 32.38 -25.28 34.83
C GLN A 367 33.22 -25.19 36.10
N LEU A 368 33.38 -23.99 36.68
CA LEU A 368 34.08 -23.81 37.96
C LEU A 368 33.36 -24.53 39.12
N ALA A 369 32.03 -24.50 39.13
CA ALA A 369 31.23 -25.26 40.11
C ALA A 369 31.38 -26.77 39.92
N ALA A 370 31.40 -27.27 38.68
CA ALA A 370 31.59 -28.69 38.38
C ALA A 370 33.00 -29.21 38.67
N LEU A 371 34.01 -28.33 38.68
CA LEU A 371 35.40 -28.65 39.01
C LEU A 371 35.72 -28.54 40.51
N SER A 372 34.76 -28.09 41.32
CA SER A 372 34.93 -28.11 42.78
C SER A 372 34.87 -29.56 43.25
N PRO A 373 35.94 -30.10 43.89
CA PRO A 373 35.90 -31.46 44.43
C PRO A 373 34.79 -31.50 45.47
N GLY A 374 33.78 -32.34 45.25
CA GLY A 374 32.74 -32.60 46.23
C GLY A 374 33.42 -33.02 47.53
N ALA A 375 33.28 -32.20 48.56
CA ALA A 375 33.59 -32.61 49.92
C ALA A 375 32.67 -33.80 50.21
N SER A 376 33.19 -35.02 50.11
CA SER A 376 32.58 -36.19 50.69
C SER A 376 32.57 -35.99 52.21
N GLY A 377 31.58 -35.25 52.69
CA GLY A 377 31.23 -35.23 54.09
C GLY A 377 30.81 -36.64 54.46
N THR A 378 31.57 -37.26 55.35
CA THR A 378 31.10 -38.38 56.17
C THR A 378 30.00 -37.84 57.09
N ASP A 379 28.84 -37.47 56.54
CA ASP A 379 27.67 -37.12 57.30
C ASP A 379 27.02 -38.42 57.77
N GLY A 380 27.18 -38.69 59.07
CA GLY A 380 26.46 -39.78 59.72
C GLY A 380 24.95 -39.48 59.73
N LEU A 381 24.14 -40.53 59.71
CA LEU A 381 22.69 -40.47 59.83
C LEU A 381 22.29 -39.56 61.01
N VAL A 382 21.81 -38.36 60.69
CA VAL A 382 21.18 -37.45 61.63
C VAL A 382 19.68 -37.72 61.56
N ALA A 383 19.07 -38.05 62.68
CA ALA A 383 17.64 -38.32 62.75
C ALA A 383 17.04 -37.67 64.00
N ASP A 384 16.03 -36.84 63.79
CA ASP A 384 15.26 -36.16 64.82
C ASP A 384 13.86 -36.77 64.92
N PHE A 385 13.59 -37.38 66.08
CA PHE A 385 12.31 -38.01 66.35
C PHE A 385 11.40 -37.06 67.13
N THR A 386 10.16 -36.89 66.68
CA THR A 386 9.15 -36.06 67.35
C THR A 386 7.89 -36.89 67.63
N PRO A 387 7.39 -36.96 68.88
CA PRO A 387 6.14 -37.64 69.18
C PRO A 387 4.95 -36.92 68.51
N GLY A 388 4.11 -37.69 67.82
CA GLY A 388 2.90 -37.19 67.14
C GLY A 388 1.65 -37.97 67.57
N ARG A 389 0.48 -37.47 67.18
CA ARG A 389 -0.80 -38.16 67.44
C ARG A 389 -0.83 -39.48 66.67
N GLY A 390 -0.79 -40.61 67.39
CA GLY A 390 -0.86 -41.94 66.80
C GLY A 390 0.46 -42.55 66.32
N GLY A 391 1.61 -41.87 66.48
CA GLY A 391 2.92 -42.45 66.16
C GLY A 391 4.13 -41.59 66.53
N LEU A 392 5.28 -41.92 65.95
CA LEU A 392 6.50 -41.12 65.96
C LEU A 392 6.74 -40.56 64.55
N TRP A 393 7.08 -39.27 64.47
CA TRP A 393 7.65 -38.68 63.27
C TRP A 393 9.17 -38.76 63.35
N VAL A 394 9.83 -39.07 62.24
CA VAL A 394 11.28 -38.95 62.10
C VAL A 394 11.58 -38.04 60.92
N ALA A 395 12.43 -37.04 61.15
CA ALA A 395 13.08 -36.26 60.10
C ALA A 395 14.55 -36.69 60.07
N PHE A 396 15.08 -37.05 58.90
CA PHE A 396 16.46 -37.52 58.79
C PHE A 396 17.12 -37.07 57.49
N ASP A 397 18.45 -36.98 57.53
CA ASP A 397 19.29 -36.74 56.36
C ASP A 397 20.19 -37.97 56.15
N ALA A 398 20.28 -38.40 54.89
CA ALA A 398 21.10 -39.53 54.49
C ALA A 398 21.50 -39.38 53.01
N PRO A 399 22.73 -39.79 52.62
CA PRO A 399 23.15 -39.73 51.23
C PRO A 399 22.19 -40.46 50.29
N GLU A 400 22.03 -39.95 49.07
CA GLU A 400 21.13 -40.55 48.06
C GLU A 400 21.46 -42.02 47.77
N THR A 401 22.73 -42.42 47.90
CA THR A 401 23.21 -43.78 47.65
C THR A 401 22.99 -44.76 48.82
N THR A 402 22.72 -44.27 50.04
CA THR A 402 22.60 -45.10 51.25
C THR A 402 21.22 -45.76 51.35
N TRP A 403 21.17 -47.04 51.72
CA TRP A 403 19.93 -47.78 51.91
C TRP A 403 19.38 -47.48 53.29
N ILE A 404 18.07 -47.24 53.37
CA ILE A 404 17.36 -46.91 54.60
C ILE A 404 16.34 -48.01 54.89
N THR A 405 16.48 -48.65 56.04
CA THR A 405 15.50 -49.58 56.57
C THR A 405 14.82 -48.97 57.79
N VAL A 406 13.48 -48.93 57.76
CA VAL A 406 12.66 -48.41 58.85
C VAL A 406 11.93 -49.55 59.51
N ILE A 407 12.12 -49.70 60.82
CA ILE A 407 11.53 -50.77 61.64
C ILE A 407 10.73 -50.11 62.74
N ARG A 408 9.48 -50.56 62.92
CA ARG A 408 8.62 -50.08 63.99
C ARG A 408 8.40 -51.17 65.03
N GLU A 409 8.16 -50.75 66.25
CA GLU A 409 7.72 -51.59 67.36
C GLU A 409 6.26 -51.24 67.71
N GLU A 410 5.41 -52.24 67.82
CA GLU A 410 3.99 -52.09 68.17
C GLU A 410 3.59 -53.24 69.10
N ALA A 411 3.21 -52.93 70.35
CA ALA A 411 2.85 -53.92 71.36
C ALA A 411 3.93 -55.01 71.61
N GLY A 412 5.21 -54.63 71.49
CA GLY A 412 6.35 -55.54 71.65
C GLY A 412 6.72 -56.38 70.42
N GLU A 413 5.98 -56.25 69.31
CA GLU A 413 6.34 -56.88 68.04
C GLU A 413 7.12 -55.92 67.13
N LEU A 414 8.24 -56.41 66.56
CA LEU A 414 9.03 -55.67 65.58
C LEU A 414 8.55 -55.96 64.16
N ARG A 415 8.29 -54.91 63.37
CA ARG A 415 7.89 -55.03 61.95
C ARG A 415 8.66 -54.07 61.07
N VAL A 416 9.18 -54.56 59.96
CA VAL A 416 9.78 -53.71 58.92
C VAL A 416 8.67 -52.91 58.27
N LEU A 417 8.72 -51.58 58.41
CA LEU A 417 7.76 -50.69 57.79
C LEU A 417 8.12 -50.50 56.31
N ARG A 418 9.40 -50.24 56.02
CA ARG A 418 9.92 -50.00 54.67
C ARG A 418 11.42 -50.31 54.56
N VAL A 419 11.86 -50.62 53.35
CA VAL A 419 13.26 -50.74 52.94
C VAL A 419 13.43 -49.96 51.64
N SER A 420 14.38 -49.04 51.58
CA SER A 420 14.76 -48.35 50.35
C SER A 420 15.99 -49.02 49.74
N HIS A 421 15.94 -49.37 48.47
CA HIS A 421 17.07 -49.94 47.73
C HIS A 421 17.70 -48.92 46.74
N SER A 422 17.01 -47.81 46.51
CA SER A 422 17.41 -46.76 45.57
C SER A 422 16.95 -45.38 46.02
N ALA A 423 17.46 -44.33 45.38
CA ALA A 423 17.00 -42.96 45.58
C ALA A 423 15.49 -42.79 45.24
N ALA A 424 14.99 -43.55 44.27
CA ALA A 424 13.58 -43.52 43.89
C ALA A 424 12.66 -44.02 45.01
N ASP A 425 13.08 -45.04 45.77
CA ASP A 425 12.30 -45.57 46.89
C ASP A 425 12.17 -44.57 48.05
N LYS A 426 13.14 -43.64 48.17
CA LYS A 426 13.16 -42.56 49.17
C LYS A 426 12.34 -41.34 48.74
N ALA A 427 11.90 -41.26 47.49
CA ALA A 427 11.18 -40.10 46.96
C ALA A 427 9.86 -39.83 47.69
N GLU A 428 9.18 -40.88 48.18
CA GLU A 428 7.95 -40.74 48.97
C GLU A 428 8.16 -40.01 50.30
N TRP A 429 9.41 -39.94 50.80
CA TRP A 429 9.74 -39.30 52.07
C TRP A 429 10.40 -37.93 51.88
N ALA A 430 10.76 -37.55 50.65
CA ALA A 430 11.53 -36.34 50.38
C ALA A 430 10.71 -35.07 50.65
N VAL A 431 11.30 -34.12 51.39
CA VAL A 431 10.66 -32.83 51.72
C VAL A 431 11.04 -31.71 50.72
N GLY A 432 12.04 -31.97 49.86
CA GLY A 432 12.48 -31.06 48.79
C GLY A 432 13.67 -30.16 49.14
N ASP A 433 14.17 -30.23 50.38
CA ASP A 433 15.34 -29.50 50.89
C ASP A 433 16.56 -30.40 51.13
N GLY A 434 16.50 -31.66 50.66
CA GLY A 434 17.52 -32.68 50.91
C GLY A 434 17.18 -33.62 52.08
N SER A 435 16.21 -33.26 52.93
CA SER A 435 15.80 -34.09 54.05
C SER A 435 14.64 -35.03 53.73
N TYR A 436 14.51 -36.08 54.54
CA TYR A 436 13.43 -37.06 54.48
C TYR A 436 12.57 -37.00 55.76
N ARG A 437 11.26 -37.19 55.60
CA ARG A 437 10.32 -37.21 56.73
C ARG A 437 9.32 -38.36 56.63
N LEU A 438 9.19 -39.12 57.71
CA LEU A 438 8.32 -40.29 57.79
C LEU A 438 7.51 -40.30 59.09
N HIS A 439 6.28 -40.78 59.02
CA HIS A 439 5.44 -41.08 60.19
C HIS A 439 5.26 -42.58 60.34
N ALA A 440 5.54 -43.11 61.53
CA ALA A 440 5.31 -44.51 61.85
C ALA A 440 4.38 -44.63 63.06
N PRO A 441 3.21 -45.28 62.95
CA PRO A 441 2.40 -45.63 64.10
C PRO A 441 3.07 -46.75 64.89
N GLY A 442 3.08 -46.66 66.22
CA GLY A 442 3.73 -47.63 67.10
C GLY A 442 4.26 -47.00 68.39
N ASP A 443 4.86 -47.88 69.21
CA ASP A 443 5.46 -47.56 70.50
C ASP A 443 6.96 -47.25 70.36
N GLY A 444 7.58 -47.63 69.25
CA GLY A 444 8.96 -47.31 68.93
C GLY A 444 9.29 -47.32 67.44
N LEU A 445 10.36 -46.63 67.07
CA LEU A 445 10.85 -46.51 65.70
C LEU A 445 12.38 -46.62 65.65
N LEU A 446 12.89 -47.43 64.75
CA LEU A 446 14.31 -47.62 64.44
C LEU A 446 14.56 -47.33 62.97
N LEU A 447 15.52 -46.44 62.72
CA LEU A 447 16.02 -46.08 61.41
C LEU A 447 17.43 -46.64 61.26
N VAL A 448 17.67 -47.37 60.17
CA VAL A 448 18.94 -48.04 59.89
C VAL A 448 19.44 -47.57 58.53
N ALA A 449 20.59 -46.93 58.50
CA ALA A 449 21.29 -46.54 57.29
C ALA A 449 22.48 -47.48 57.03
N HIS A 450 22.47 -48.13 55.87
CA HIS A 450 23.44 -49.15 55.48
C HIS A 450 23.84 -49.02 54.01
N GLU A 451 25.00 -49.56 53.66
CA GLU A 451 25.55 -49.50 52.30
C GLU A 451 25.22 -50.76 51.46
N ALA A 452 24.74 -51.83 52.09
CA ALA A 452 24.46 -53.12 51.46
C ALA A 452 23.30 -53.85 52.19
N PRO A 453 22.53 -54.72 51.49
CA PRO A 453 21.38 -55.42 52.07
C PRO A 453 21.71 -56.14 53.39
N LEU A 454 20.83 -55.99 54.37
CA LEU A 454 20.91 -56.69 55.66
C LEU A 454 20.26 -58.08 55.53
N ASP A 455 21.01 -59.04 54.96
CA ASP A 455 20.50 -60.38 54.62
C ASP A 455 19.99 -61.18 55.83
N ASP A 456 20.48 -60.90 57.04
CA ASP A 456 20.12 -61.59 58.29
C ASP A 456 19.12 -60.82 59.17
N LEU A 457 18.54 -59.72 58.66
CA LEU A 457 17.66 -58.84 59.44
C LEU A 457 16.47 -59.57 60.05
N SER A 458 15.82 -60.46 59.30
CA SER A 458 14.65 -61.23 59.78
C SER A 458 14.99 -62.14 60.96
N GLN A 459 16.19 -62.76 60.94
CA GLN A 459 16.66 -63.59 62.05
C GLN A 459 16.93 -62.71 63.27
N ARG A 460 17.66 -61.61 63.11
CA ARG A 460 17.97 -60.67 64.20
C ARG A 460 16.71 -60.05 64.81
N MET A 461 15.69 -59.76 64.01
CA MET A 461 14.38 -59.28 64.50
C MET A 461 13.66 -60.34 65.35
N THR A 462 13.75 -61.61 64.97
CA THR A 462 13.14 -62.73 65.72
C THR A 462 13.83 -62.90 67.06
N GLU A 463 15.17 -62.94 67.09
CA GLU A 463 15.97 -63.03 68.32
C GLU A 463 15.74 -61.82 69.24
N ALA A 464 15.61 -60.61 68.67
CA ALA A 464 15.34 -59.40 69.43
C ALA A 464 13.92 -59.39 70.04
N SER A 465 12.93 -59.97 69.37
CA SER A 465 11.54 -60.03 69.86
C SER A 465 11.36 -60.91 71.11
N GLU A 466 12.30 -61.80 71.41
CA GLU A 466 12.30 -62.60 72.64
C GLU A 466 12.84 -61.83 73.87
N GLN A 467 13.40 -60.63 73.66
CA GLN A 467 13.98 -59.81 74.71
C GLN A 467 12.96 -58.84 75.33
N PRO A 468 13.14 -58.40 76.60
CA PRO A 468 12.23 -57.45 77.25
C PRO A 468 12.14 -56.06 76.58
N GLU A 469 13.18 -55.65 75.85
CA GLU A 469 13.24 -54.40 75.06
C GLU A 469 13.62 -54.72 73.61
N PRO A 470 12.68 -55.20 72.78
CA PRO A 470 12.97 -55.69 71.42
C PRO A 470 13.68 -54.68 70.53
N LEU A 471 13.21 -53.44 70.47
CA LEU A 471 13.77 -52.44 69.57
C LEU A 471 15.19 -52.03 69.96
N VAL A 472 15.48 -51.91 71.25
CA VAL A 472 16.81 -51.57 71.77
C VAL A 472 17.79 -52.72 71.51
N SER A 473 17.34 -53.96 71.72
CA SER A 473 18.13 -55.16 71.43
C SER A 473 18.50 -55.24 69.93
N LEU A 474 17.53 -55.00 69.05
CA LEU A 474 17.76 -54.97 67.60
C LEU A 474 18.68 -53.82 67.18
N ALA A 475 18.50 -52.62 67.72
CA ALA A 475 19.36 -51.48 67.41
C ALA A 475 20.82 -51.80 67.71
N ARG A 476 21.11 -52.34 68.90
CA ARG A 476 22.47 -52.72 69.33
C ARG A 476 23.07 -53.83 68.48
N SER A 477 22.27 -54.79 68.02
CA SER A 477 22.79 -55.86 67.15
C SER A 477 23.17 -55.33 65.76
N LEU A 478 22.49 -54.28 65.27
CA LEU A 478 22.74 -53.68 63.97
C LEU A 478 23.82 -52.57 63.97
N GLU A 479 24.17 -52.00 65.13
CA GLU A 479 25.22 -50.96 65.26
C GLU A 479 26.59 -51.35 64.67
N ARG A 480 26.88 -52.66 64.58
CA ARG A 480 28.14 -53.16 64.03
C ARG A 480 28.21 -53.03 62.50
N ASP A 481 27.06 -53.11 61.85
CA ASP A 481 26.95 -53.27 60.40
C ASP A 481 26.33 -52.02 59.73
N ALA A 482 25.73 -51.13 60.52
CA ALA A 482 24.96 -50.00 60.02
C ALA A 482 24.94 -48.81 61.00
N GLN A 483 24.63 -47.62 60.48
CA GLN A 483 24.33 -46.48 61.33
C GLN A 483 22.88 -46.53 61.77
N VAL A 484 22.64 -46.60 63.06
CA VAL A 484 21.29 -46.72 63.63
C VAL A 484 20.90 -45.52 64.48
N ARG A 485 19.62 -45.17 64.41
CA ARG A 485 18.97 -44.18 65.26
C ARG A 485 17.61 -44.70 65.66
N TRP A 486 17.27 -44.69 66.94
CA TRP A 486 15.98 -45.19 67.41
C TRP A 486 15.39 -44.32 68.51
N ARG A 487 14.08 -44.43 68.68
CA ARG A 487 13.34 -43.85 69.79
C ARG A 487 12.18 -44.74 70.17
N THR A 488 12.09 -45.07 71.45
CA THR A 488 10.89 -45.62 72.10
C THR A 488 10.10 -44.49 72.74
N ARG A 489 8.79 -44.69 72.93
CA ARG A 489 7.89 -43.71 73.56
C ARG A 489 8.04 -43.60 75.07
#